data_AF-A0AAD2CGL4-F1
#
_entry.id   AF-A0AAD2CGL4-F1
#
_cell.length_a   1.000
_cell.length_b   1.000
_cell.length_c   1.000
_cell.angle_alpha   90.00
_cell.angle_beta   90.00
_cell.angle_gamma   90.00
#
_symmetry.space_group_name_H-M   'P 1'
#
loop_
_entity.id
_entity.type
_entity.pdbx_description
1 polymer ?
#
loop_
_entity_poly.entity_id
_entity_poly.type
_entity_poly.pdbx_seq_one_letter_code
_entity_poly.pdbx_strand_id
1 'polypeptide(L)'
;MNSDDETLQSKDSNTGPEVDLDILPATAEEVFNLDPYSCWEGTIRTVLSGTRDKDSPLKILREHESTLVRFIRSYLTNEFASHLTLTFPSILVEEKDEDILARIESFQEYWRGYPNEYDAGGVAFMRLSSIEFPPPADRNVNMLPFIFGSQDSLPRDLQCYYPLVAKCPFNKDEIGQVGYLTVHESFVDATKAQRREGLHIETPGIFRSAKRAAKFIPGQETSWGWGRYSPNRYDGGICMASSVSNTSKVWDALVDKKCPNIVDKHGGCEHLRSLIGKGTKLKAGELIWMTDCTPHEALCQETSGYRQFFRVVSSYVSHWYEDHSTRNPKVDLPARVKVIKGNKFEE
;
A
#
# COMPACT_ATOMS: atom_id res chain seq x y z
N MET A 1 -80.92 -13.24 12.63
CA MET A 1 -81.42 -14.31 11.74
C MET A 1 -81.42 -13.73 10.35
N ASN A 2 -80.67 -14.14 9.34
CA ASN A 2 -79.82 -15.29 8.99
C ASN A 2 -78.90 -14.72 7.88
N SER A 3 -77.74 -15.21 7.46
CA SER A 3 -76.95 -16.42 7.70
C SER A 3 -75.69 -16.15 6.85
N ASP A 4 -74.53 -15.99 7.46
CA ASP A 4 -73.27 -15.96 6.72
C ASP A 4 -72.63 -17.34 6.85
N ASP A 5 -72.64 -18.03 5.71
CA ASP A 5 -72.18 -19.40 5.52
C ASP A 5 -70.67 -19.42 5.23
N GLU A 6 -70.04 -20.44 5.77
CA GLU A 6 -68.60 -20.69 5.72
C GLU A 6 -68.14 -21.02 4.30
N THR A 7 -66.89 -20.66 3.97
CA THR A 7 -66.09 -21.55 3.13
C THR A 7 -64.61 -21.45 3.46
N LEU A 8 -64.13 -22.48 4.17
CA LEU A 8 -62.72 -22.85 4.26
C LEU A 8 -62.20 -23.22 2.87
N GLN A 9 -61.07 -22.62 2.45
CA GLN A 9 -60.14 -23.29 1.56
C GLN A 9 -58.70 -23.17 2.08
N SER A 10 -58.06 -24.34 2.08
CA SER A 10 -56.76 -24.68 2.61
C SER A 10 -55.64 -24.32 1.64
N LYS A 11 -54.49 -23.97 2.24
CA LYS A 11 -53.11 -24.28 1.83
C LYS A 11 -52.89 -24.68 0.37
N ASP A 12 -52.17 -23.83 -0.36
CA ASP A 12 -51.22 -24.27 -1.37
C ASP A 12 -49.88 -23.58 -1.18
N SER A 13 -48.83 -24.36 -1.37
CA SER A 13 -47.42 -24.10 -1.09
C SER A 13 -46.87 -22.95 -1.91
N ASN A 14 -46.38 -21.92 -1.22
CA ASN A 14 -45.57 -20.86 -1.82
C ASN A 14 -44.17 -21.41 -2.13
N THR A 15 -44.00 -22.02 -3.30
CA THR A 15 -42.68 -22.25 -3.89
C THR A 15 -42.11 -20.89 -4.26
N GLY A 16 -41.00 -20.51 -3.60
CA GLY A 16 -40.29 -19.26 -3.91
C GLY A 16 -39.94 -19.15 -5.39
N PRO A 17 -39.69 -17.94 -5.90
CA PRO A 17 -39.50 -17.71 -7.33
C PRO A 17 -38.36 -18.57 -7.87
N GLU A 18 -38.69 -19.35 -8.90
CA GLU A 18 -37.77 -20.11 -9.71
C GLU A 18 -36.76 -19.12 -10.30
N VAL A 19 -35.48 -19.29 -9.95
CA VAL A 19 -34.39 -18.45 -10.47
C VAL A 19 -34.22 -18.82 -11.94
N ASP A 20 -34.65 -17.93 -12.82
CA ASP A 20 -34.42 -18.01 -14.25
C ASP A 20 -32.90 -17.93 -14.51
N LEU A 21 -32.32 -19.07 -14.89
CA LEU A 21 -30.89 -19.22 -15.20
C LEU A 21 -30.55 -18.76 -16.63
N ASP A 22 -31.54 -18.35 -17.43
CA ASP A 22 -31.33 -17.81 -18.79
C ASP A 22 -31.04 -16.29 -18.79
N ILE A 23 -30.90 -15.68 -17.61
CA ILE A 23 -30.53 -14.26 -17.46
C ILE A 23 -29.18 -14.11 -16.74
N LEU A 24 -28.08 -14.57 -17.34
CA LEU A 24 -26.72 -14.06 -17.03
C LEU A 24 -25.77 -14.32 -18.22
N PRO A 25 -24.71 -13.51 -18.42
CA PRO A 25 -24.46 -12.13 -18.00
C PRO A 25 -24.11 -11.22 -19.20
N ALA A 26 -24.14 -9.92 -18.95
CA ALA A 26 -23.47 -8.85 -19.69
C ALA A 26 -22.45 -9.31 -20.77
N THR A 27 -22.64 -8.84 -22.00
CA THR A 27 -21.72 -8.95 -23.14
C THR A 27 -20.29 -8.56 -22.75
N ALA A 28 -19.29 -9.03 -23.52
CA ALA A 28 -17.89 -8.65 -23.27
C ALA A 28 -17.71 -7.13 -23.19
N GLU A 29 -18.48 -6.36 -23.97
CA GLU A 29 -18.50 -4.90 -23.93
C GLU A 29 -19.09 -4.36 -22.61
N GLU A 30 -20.15 -4.96 -22.07
CA GLU A 30 -20.73 -4.61 -20.77
C GLU A 30 -19.84 -5.01 -19.57
N VAL A 31 -19.02 -6.06 -19.70
CA VAL A 31 -18.00 -6.43 -18.69
C VAL A 31 -16.74 -5.54 -18.81
N PHE A 32 -16.35 -5.17 -20.03
CA PHE A 32 -15.31 -4.16 -20.29
C PHE A 32 -15.72 -2.76 -19.78
N ASN A 33 -17.02 -2.46 -19.75
CA ASN A 33 -17.57 -1.20 -19.27
C ASN A 33 -17.82 -1.15 -17.75
N LEU A 34 -17.50 -2.21 -16.99
CA LEU A 34 -17.75 -2.30 -15.54
C LEU A 34 -16.50 -2.24 -14.64
N ASP A 35 -15.33 -1.83 -15.13
CA ASP A 35 -14.21 -1.53 -14.22
C ASP A 35 -13.34 -0.37 -14.71
N PRO A 36 -13.45 0.83 -14.11
CA PRO A 36 -12.57 1.95 -14.45
C PRO A 36 -11.10 1.76 -14.01
N TYR A 37 -10.68 0.61 -13.46
CA TYR A 37 -9.37 0.46 -12.81
C TYR A 37 -8.61 -0.85 -13.04
N SER A 38 -8.90 -1.62 -14.09
CA SER A 38 -8.08 -2.81 -14.36
C SER A 38 -6.74 -2.37 -15.00
N CYS A 39 -5.70 -2.22 -14.21
CA CYS A 39 -4.30 -2.09 -14.67
C CYS A 39 -3.83 -3.27 -15.54
N TRP A 40 -4.65 -4.31 -15.65
CA TRP A 40 -4.50 -5.44 -16.54
C TRP A 40 -5.13 -5.23 -17.92
N GLU A 41 -5.86 -4.14 -18.16
CA GLU A 41 -6.60 -3.94 -19.40
C GLU A 41 -5.69 -4.04 -20.63
N GLY A 42 -4.52 -3.40 -20.60
CA GLY A 42 -3.55 -3.47 -21.70
C GLY A 42 -3.03 -4.90 -21.94
N THR A 43 -2.67 -5.61 -20.88
CA THR A 43 -2.17 -7.00 -20.95
C THR A 43 -3.27 -7.95 -21.44
N ILE A 44 -4.47 -7.85 -20.87
CA ILE A 44 -5.63 -8.65 -21.26
C ILE A 44 -5.99 -8.33 -22.71
N ARG A 45 -6.09 -7.06 -23.10
CA ARG A 45 -6.35 -6.66 -24.50
C ARG A 45 -5.31 -7.26 -25.44
N THR A 46 -4.03 -7.26 -25.08
CA THR A 46 -2.96 -7.86 -25.90
C THR A 46 -3.16 -9.36 -26.07
N VAL A 47 -3.47 -10.09 -24.99
CA VAL A 47 -3.77 -11.53 -25.04
C VAL A 47 -5.01 -11.80 -25.90
N LEU A 48 -6.07 -11.00 -25.72
CA LEU A 48 -7.32 -11.12 -26.49
C LEU A 48 -7.16 -10.69 -27.95
N SER A 49 -6.24 -9.78 -28.28
CA SER A 49 -5.90 -9.48 -29.67
C SER A 49 -5.29 -10.71 -30.37
N GLY A 50 -4.52 -11.50 -29.63
CA GLY A 50 -4.00 -12.77 -30.11
C GLY A 50 -5.08 -13.81 -30.43
N THR A 51 -6.25 -13.79 -29.80
CA THR A 51 -7.35 -14.72 -30.15
C THR A 51 -8.03 -14.35 -31.47
N ARG A 52 -7.92 -13.08 -31.87
CA ARG A 52 -8.50 -12.52 -33.10
C ARG A 52 -7.57 -12.64 -34.31
N ASP A 53 -6.26 -12.64 -34.09
CA ASP A 53 -5.27 -12.87 -35.14
C ASP A 53 -5.39 -14.31 -35.70
N LYS A 54 -5.43 -14.44 -37.04
CA LYS A 54 -5.57 -15.73 -37.76
C LYS A 54 -4.27 -16.54 -37.76
N ASP A 55 -3.14 -15.88 -37.57
CA ASP A 55 -1.81 -16.50 -37.59
C ASP A 55 -1.29 -16.76 -36.17
N SER A 56 -1.95 -16.18 -35.17
CA SER A 56 -1.63 -16.40 -33.76
C SER A 56 -2.01 -17.82 -33.30
N PRO A 57 -1.18 -18.45 -32.44
CA PRO A 57 -1.53 -19.71 -31.79
C PRO A 57 -2.74 -19.58 -30.85
N LEU A 58 -3.04 -18.37 -30.36
CA LEU A 58 -4.17 -18.11 -29.48
C LEU A 58 -5.52 -18.11 -30.21
N LYS A 59 -5.55 -18.20 -31.54
CA LYS A 59 -6.80 -18.28 -32.34
C LYS A 59 -7.70 -19.45 -31.95
N ILE A 60 -7.15 -20.48 -31.32
CA ILE A 60 -7.91 -21.62 -30.78
C ILE A 60 -8.85 -21.22 -29.64
N LEU A 61 -8.63 -20.05 -29.03
CA LEU A 61 -9.43 -19.49 -27.95
C LEU A 61 -10.39 -18.39 -28.43
N ARG A 62 -10.54 -18.23 -29.74
CA ARG A 62 -11.53 -17.30 -30.32
C ARG A 62 -12.91 -17.66 -29.81
N GLU A 63 -13.74 -16.65 -29.54
CA GLU A 63 -15.08 -16.78 -28.95
C GLU A 63 -15.09 -17.18 -27.46
N HIS A 64 -13.93 -17.46 -26.87
CA HIS A 64 -13.78 -17.76 -25.44
C HIS A 64 -13.19 -16.59 -24.63
N GLU A 65 -13.08 -15.39 -25.22
CA GLU A 65 -12.43 -14.23 -24.59
C GLU A 65 -13.05 -13.87 -23.23
N SER A 66 -14.38 -13.90 -23.12
CA SER A 66 -15.10 -13.65 -21.86
C SER A 66 -14.75 -14.67 -20.77
N THR A 67 -14.65 -15.94 -21.16
CA THR A 67 -14.29 -17.04 -20.26
C THR A 67 -12.85 -16.90 -19.80
N LEU A 68 -11.92 -16.57 -20.70
CA LEU A 68 -10.52 -16.30 -20.35
C LEU A 68 -10.40 -15.15 -19.37
N VAL A 69 -11.08 -14.02 -19.62
CA VAL A 69 -11.08 -12.87 -18.71
C VAL A 69 -11.61 -13.26 -17.34
N ARG A 70 -12.72 -14.00 -17.28
CA ARG A 70 -13.29 -14.49 -16.02
C ARG A 70 -12.34 -15.41 -15.27
N PHE A 71 -11.70 -16.35 -15.97
CA PHE A 71 -10.73 -17.26 -15.36
C PHE A 71 -9.48 -16.53 -14.87
N ILE A 72 -8.91 -15.63 -15.66
CA ILE A 72 -7.74 -14.84 -15.27
C ILE A 72 -8.09 -13.99 -14.05
N ARG A 73 -9.22 -13.29 -14.08
CA ARG A 73 -9.68 -12.48 -12.94
C ARG A 73 -9.90 -13.34 -11.70
N SER A 74 -10.63 -14.45 -11.82
CA SER A 74 -10.86 -15.35 -10.69
C SER A 74 -9.57 -15.94 -10.16
N TYR A 75 -8.64 -16.31 -11.03
CA TYR A 75 -7.34 -16.84 -10.65
C TYR A 75 -6.52 -15.80 -9.89
N LEU A 76 -6.36 -14.58 -10.43
CA LEU A 76 -5.59 -13.51 -9.79
C LEU A 76 -6.23 -13.03 -8.49
N THR A 77 -7.56 -12.92 -8.45
CA THR A 77 -8.29 -12.61 -7.22
C THR A 77 -8.09 -13.71 -6.19
N ASN A 78 -8.22 -14.99 -6.55
CA ASN A 78 -8.05 -16.08 -5.59
C ASN A 78 -6.60 -16.26 -5.13
N GLU A 79 -5.63 -16.08 -6.04
CA GLU A 79 -4.21 -16.21 -5.71
C GLU A 79 -3.78 -15.10 -4.75
N PHE A 80 -4.05 -13.83 -5.05
CA PHE A 80 -3.52 -12.73 -4.24
C PHE A 80 -4.44 -12.22 -3.13
N ALA A 81 -5.77 -12.42 -3.20
CA ALA A 81 -6.66 -11.90 -2.15
C ALA A 81 -6.37 -12.54 -0.78
N SER A 82 -5.96 -13.80 -0.75
CA SER A 82 -5.56 -14.49 0.50
C SER A 82 -4.29 -13.90 1.14
N HIS A 83 -3.51 -13.14 0.37
CA HIS A 83 -2.27 -12.47 0.76
C HIS A 83 -2.45 -10.96 0.98
N LEU A 84 -3.70 -10.49 1.00
CA LEU A 84 -4.06 -9.14 1.37
C LEU A 84 -4.77 -9.16 2.72
N THR A 85 -4.34 -8.31 3.64
CA THR A 85 -5.04 -8.11 4.92
C THR A 85 -5.63 -6.72 4.94
N LEU A 86 -6.96 -6.60 4.86
CA LEU A 86 -7.63 -5.32 5.09
C LEU A 86 -7.55 -4.99 6.58
N THR A 87 -7.08 -3.79 6.91
CA THR A 87 -6.90 -3.35 8.29
C THR A 87 -8.03 -2.45 8.73
N PHE A 88 -8.09 -2.16 10.04
CA PHE A 88 -8.98 -1.14 10.55
C PHE A 88 -8.74 0.19 9.85
N PRO A 89 -9.80 0.89 9.40
CA PRO A 89 -9.67 2.24 8.86
C PRO A 89 -8.99 3.15 9.88
N SER A 90 -7.93 3.84 9.48
CA SER A 90 -7.16 4.73 10.37
C SER A 90 -8.03 5.73 11.12
N ILE A 91 -9.10 6.21 10.48
CA ILE A 91 -10.05 7.18 11.02
C ILE A 91 -10.78 6.68 12.27
N LEU A 92 -10.91 5.36 12.43
CA LEU A 92 -11.55 4.76 13.59
C LEU A 92 -10.59 4.60 14.78
N VAL A 93 -9.30 4.83 14.58
CA VAL A 93 -8.24 4.66 15.60
C VAL A 93 -7.77 6.02 16.15
N GLU A 94 -8.21 7.13 15.54
CA GLU A 94 -7.80 8.49 15.88
C GLU A 94 -8.41 9.03 17.19
N GLU A 95 -9.46 8.39 17.72
CA GLU A 95 -10.05 8.79 19.00
C GLU A 95 -9.41 7.97 20.13
N LYS A 96 -9.07 8.59 21.26
CA LYS A 96 -8.71 7.87 22.48
C LYS A 96 -9.98 7.32 23.15
N ASP A 97 -10.77 6.60 22.38
CA ASP A 97 -12.00 6.01 22.88
C ASP A 97 -11.66 4.60 23.37
N GLU A 98 -11.87 4.33 24.66
CA GLU A 98 -11.70 2.99 25.22
C GLU A 98 -12.60 1.97 24.49
N ASP A 99 -13.66 2.45 23.82
CA ASP A 99 -14.55 1.65 22.99
C ASP A 99 -13.91 1.16 21.67
N ILE A 100 -12.78 1.71 21.25
CA ILE A 100 -12.05 1.23 20.06
C ILE A 100 -11.49 -0.17 20.28
N LEU A 101 -11.04 -0.50 21.50
CA LEU A 101 -10.59 -1.86 21.79
C LEU A 101 -11.75 -2.86 21.68
N ALA A 102 -12.94 -2.50 22.16
CA ALA A 102 -14.14 -3.33 22.01
C ALA A 102 -14.56 -3.47 20.53
N ARG A 103 -14.45 -2.40 19.74
CA ARG A 103 -14.70 -2.44 18.28
C ARG A 103 -13.65 -3.25 17.52
N ILE A 104 -12.39 -3.18 17.94
CA ILE A 104 -11.31 -4.02 17.40
C ILE A 104 -11.58 -5.49 17.74
N GLU A 105 -11.93 -5.81 18.98
CA GLU A 105 -12.23 -7.18 19.41
C GLU A 105 -13.43 -7.77 18.65
N SER A 106 -14.54 -7.03 18.53
CA SER A 106 -15.72 -7.49 17.77
C SER A 106 -15.42 -7.68 16.27
N PHE A 107 -14.59 -6.83 15.66
CA PHE A 107 -14.17 -7.00 14.28
C PHE A 107 -13.21 -8.19 14.13
N GLN A 108 -12.28 -8.38 15.07
CA GLN A 108 -11.43 -9.56 15.11
C GLN A 108 -12.25 -10.84 15.19
N GLU A 109 -13.35 -10.86 15.97
CA GLU A 109 -14.28 -11.99 15.99
C GLU A 109 -14.96 -12.27 14.65
N TYR A 110 -15.33 -11.22 13.90
CA TYR A 110 -15.85 -11.37 12.54
C TYR A 110 -14.82 -12.00 11.58
N TRP A 111 -13.53 -11.73 11.78
CA TRP A 111 -12.43 -12.22 10.93
C TRP A 111 -11.73 -13.48 11.43
N ARG A 112 -12.08 -14.03 12.60
CA ARG A 112 -11.51 -15.29 13.17
C ARG A 112 -11.65 -16.52 12.24
N GLY A 113 -12.42 -16.43 11.16
CA GLY A 113 -12.52 -17.47 10.12
C GLY A 113 -11.34 -17.53 9.14
N TYR A 114 -10.43 -16.54 9.13
CA TYR A 114 -9.30 -16.51 8.20
C TYR A 114 -7.98 -16.93 8.87
N PRO A 115 -7.33 -17.99 8.38
CA PRO A 115 -6.07 -18.49 8.94
C PRO A 115 -4.90 -17.68 8.36
N ASN A 116 -4.61 -16.51 8.91
CA ASN A 116 -3.34 -15.84 8.63
C ASN A 116 -2.57 -15.60 9.92
N GLU A 117 -1.32 -16.09 9.96
CA GLU A 117 -0.32 -15.90 11.03
C GLU A 117 0.12 -14.42 11.20
N TYR A 118 -0.42 -13.51 10.38
CA TYR A 118 -0.31 -12.08 10.59
C TYR A 118 -1.20 -11.69 11.76
N ASP A 119 -0.59 -11.68 12.94
CA ASP A 119 -1.03 -11.09 14.20
C ASP A 119 -2.22 -10.14 14.02
N ALA A 120 -3.41 -10.66 14.31
CA ALA A 120 -4.71 -10.28 13.73
C ALA A 120 -5.27 -8.90 14.17
N GLY A 121 -4.46 -7.86 14.35
CA GLY A 121 -4.94 -6.57 14.88
C GLY A 121 -4.18 -5.32 14.46
N GLY A 122 -3.32 -5.40 13.45
CA GLY A 122 -2.53 -4.26 12.99
C GLY A 122 -3.34 -3.26 12.16
N VAL A 123 -3.09 -1.97 12.35
CA VAL A 123 -3.44 -0.91 11.40
C VAL A 123 -2.35 -0.81 10.32
N ALA A 124 -2.73 -0.61 9.05
CA ALA A 124 -1.75 -0.39 8.00
C ALA A 124 -1.10 1.00 8.10
N PHE A 125 -1.87 2.00 8.52
CA PHE A 125 -1.34 3.33 8.82
C PHE A 125 -2.20 4.03 9.88
N MET A 126 -1.67 5.09 10.47
CA MET A 126 -2.35 5.96 11.42
C MET A 126 -2.04 7.42 11.14
N ARG A 127 -3.02 8.30 11.34
CA ARG A 127 -2.77 9.73 11.43
C ARG A 127 -2.21 10.06 12.80
N LEU A 128 -1.14 10.84 12.83
CA LEU A 128 -0.45 11.20 14.07
C LEU A 128 -0.85 12.60 14.51
N SER A 129 -0.57 13.59 13.68
CA SER A 129 -0.83 15.00 13.97
C SER A 129 -0.75 15.83 12.70
N SER A 130 -1.11 17.11 12.82
CA SER A 130 -0.77 18.11 11.81
C SER A 130 0.62 18.71 12.08
N ILE A 131 1.36 18.98 11.01
CA ILE A 131 2.68 19.59 11.03
C ILE A 131 2.72 20.83 10.15
N GLU A 132 3.59 21.76 10.55
CA GLU A 132 3.92 22.94 9.77
C GLU A 132 5.31 22.73 9.17
N PHE A 133 5.43 22.85 7.85
CA PHE A 133 6.71 22.74 7.17
C PHE A 133 7.54 24.01 7.39
N PRO A 134 8.87 23.89 7.52
CA PRO A 134 9.73 25.08 7.52
C PRO A 134 9.65 25.80 6.16
N PRO A 135 10.05 27.08 6.09
CA PRO A 135 10.15 27.77 4.81
C PRO A 135 10.99 26.98 3.79
N PRO A 136 10.51 26.87 2.54
CA PRO A 136 11.21 26.13 1.49
C PRO A 136 12.58 26.75 1.20
N ALA A 137 13.58 25.90 0.94
CA ALA A 137 14.94 26.31 0.60
C ALA A 137 15.63 25.30 -0.36
N ASP A 138 14.87 24.65 -1.24
CA ASP A 138 15.34 23.69 -2.25
C ASP A 138 16.17 22.53 -1.68
N ARG A 139 15.81 22.08 -0.47
CA ARG A 139 16.47 20.95 0.19
C ARG A 139 16.06 19.64 -0.48
N ASN A 140 17.05 18.84 -0.84
CA ASN A 140 16.82 17.52 -1.43
C ASN A 140 17.80 16.49 -0.87
N VAL A 141 17.31 15.67 0.06
CA VAL A 141 18.04 14.52 0.60
C VAL A 141 17.13 13.30 0.57
N ASN A 142 17.72 12.12 0.31
CA ASN A 142 16.98 10.87 0.34
C ASN A 142 17.69 9.85 1.22
N MET A 143 16.97 9.24 2.16
CA MET A 143 17.53 8.23 3.07
C MET A 143 18.82 8.69 3.78
N LEU A 144 18.90 9.97 4.16
CA LEU A 144 20.01 10.55 4.88
C LEU A 144 20.05 9.97 6.31
N PRO A 145 21.11 9.26 6.71
CA PRO A 145 21.20 8.71 8.06
C PRO A 145 21.34 9.83 9.11
N PHE A 146 20.63 9.70 10.22
CA PHE A 146 20.73 10.59 11.39
C PHE A 146 20.47 9.79 12.67
N ILE A 147 20.80 10.34 13.84
CA ILE A 147 20.61 9.66 15.13
C ILE A 147 19.28 10.11 15.75
N PHE A 148 18.37 9.16 16.03
CA PHE A 148 17.12 9.45 16.73
C PHE A 148 17.39 10.06 18.11
N GLY A 149 16.68 11.15 18.42
CA GLY A 149 16.86 11.92 19.65
C GLY A 149 18.04 12.92 19.63
N SER A 150 18.79 13.02 18.52
CA SER A 150 19.91 13.96 18.40
C SER A 150 19.75 14.89 17.20
N GLN A 151 19.28 16.12 17.45
CA GLN A 151 19.15 17.16 16.41
C GLN A 151 20.49 17.50 15.75
N ASP A 152 21.58 17.48 16.51
CA ASP A 152 22.92 17.86 16.02
C ASP A 152 23.53 16.85 15.04
N SER A 153 22.97 15.63 15.00
CA SER A 153 23.32 14.61 14.02
C SER A 153 22.87 14.98 12.60
N LEU A 154 21.89 15.87 12.45
CA LEU A 154 21.47 16.41 11.15
C LEU A 154 22.45 17.49 10.65
N PRO A 155 22.64 17.60 9.32
CA PRO A 155 23.23 18.79 8.70
C PRO A 155 22.49 20.06 9.11
N ARG A 156 23.22 21.18 9.24
CA ARG A 156 22.71 22.44 9.83
C ARG A 156 21.48 22.97 9.10
N ASP A 157 21.47 22.85 7.78
CA ASP A 157 20.40 23.25 6.87
C ASP A 157 19.14 22.38 6.99
N LEU A 158 19.24 21.17 7.54
CA LEU A 158 18.13 20.24 7.77
C LEU A 158 17.62 20.22 9.21
N GLN A 159 18.29 20.90 10.15
CA GLN A 159 17.84 20.95 11.55
C GLN A 159 16.45 21.59 11.71
N CYS A 160 16.02 22.43 10.76
CA CYS A 160 14.66 22.99 10.74
C CYS A 160 13.55 21.93 10.60
N TYR A 161 13.89 20.72 10.12
CA TYR A 161 12.96 19.59 10.06
C TYR A 161 12.90 18.77 11.35
N TYR A 162 13.79 19.00 12.32
CA TYR A 162 13.81 18.24 13.56
C TYR A 162 12.49 18.31 14.36
N PRO A 163 11.76 19.44 14.42
CA PRO A 163 10.43 19.46 15.05
C PRO A 163 9.42 18.49 14.44
N LEU A 164 9.54 18.16 13.14
CA LEU A 164 8.70 17.18 12.45
C LEU A 164 9.15 15.76 12.80
N VAL A 165 10.48 15.53 12.83
CA VAL A 165 11.06 14.25 13.28
C VAL A 165 10.63 13.93 14.72
N ALA A 166 10.63 14.91 15.62
CA ALA A 166 10.24 14.74 17.02
C ALA A 166 8.75 14.39 17.22
N LYS A 167 7.90 14.61 16.19
CA LYS A 167 6.48 14.18 16.19
C LYS A 167 6.27 12.77 15.67
N CYS A 168 7.30 12.14 15.09
CA CYS A 168 7.24 10.76 14.65
C CYS A 168 7.29 9.82 15.87
N PRO A 169 6.42 8.81 15.98
CA PRO A 169 6.51 7.82 17.05
C PRO A 169 7.72 6.92 16.80
N PHE A 170 8.73 7.07 17.64
CA PHE A 170 9.83 6.12 17.78
C PHE A 170 9.93 5.72 19.24
N ASN A 171 10.24 4.45 19.49
CA ASN A 171 10.31 3.95 20.84
C ASN A 171 11.59 4.41 21.55
N LYS A 172 11.61 4.34 22.88
CA LYS A 172 12.78 4.74 23.70
C LYS A 172 14.04 3.94 23.36
N ASP A 173 13.89 2.69 22.94
CA ASP A 173 14.97 1.81 22.50
C ASP A 173 15.52 2.17 21.10
N GLU A 174 14.81 2.97 20.31
CA GLU A 174 15.32 3.52 19.05
C GLU A 174 16.13 4.80 19.24
N ILE A 175 16.06 5.46 20.41
CA ILE A 175 16.88 6.63 20.71
C ILE A 175 18.37 6.25 20.67
N GLY A 176 19.18 7.04 19.97
CA GLY A 176 20.59 6.74 19.72
C GLY A 176 20.83 5.81 18.54
N GLN A 177 19.79 5.20 17.95
CA GLN A 177 19.92 4.43 16.72
C GLN A 177 19.85 5.32 15.48
N VAL A 178 20.34 4.79 14.35
CA VAL A 178 20.32 5.49 13.07
C VAL A 178 18.95 5.36 12.42
N GLY A 179 18.23 6.47 12.29
CA GLY A 179 17.07 6.64 11.43
C GLY A 179 17.46 7.25 10.08
N TYR A 180 16.50 7.35 9.15
CA TYR A 180 16.75 7.84 7.80
C TYR A 180 15.75 8.90 7.38
N LEU A 181 16.25 10.08 7.01
CA LEU A 181 15.45 11.23 6.60
C LEU A 181 15.44 11.37 5.07
N THR A 182 14.26 11.57 4.51
CA THR A 182 14.06 12.06 3.15
C THR A 182 13.33 13.40 3.23
N VAL A 183 13.90 14.42 2.60
CA VAL A 183 13.28 15.72 2.35
C VAL A 183 13.41 16.00 0.86
N HIS A 184 12.29 16.27 0.19
CA HIS A 184 12.31 16.67 -1.22
C HIS A 184 11.48 17.93 -1.39
N GLU A 185 12.16 19.06 -1.51
CA GLU A 185 11.59 20.36 -1.80
C GLU A 185 11.79 20.69 -3.29
N SER A 186 10.72 20.93 -4.02
CA SER A 186 10.82 21.32 -5.43
C SER A 186 9.56 22.03 -5.92
N PHE A 187 9.69 22.78 -7.02
CA PHE A 187 8.54 23.13 -7.84
C PHE A 187 8.04 21.89 -8.59
N VAL A 188 6.72 21.71 -8.67
CA VAL A 188 6.08 20.59 -9.34
C VAL A 188 4.97 21.13 -10.21
N ASP A 189 4.97 20.78 -11.49
CA ASP A 189 3.92 21.17 -12.41
C ASP A 189 2.60 20.45 -12.12
N ALA A 190 1.48 21.12 -12.45
CA ALA A 190 0.18 20.47 -12.50
C ALA A 190 0.27 19.21 -13.37
N THR A 191 -0.51 18.19 -13.01
CA THR A 191 -0.53 16.85 -13.65
C THR A 191 0.76 16.03 -13.49
N LYS A 192 1.75 16.51 -12.73
CA LYS A 192 2.97 15.76 -12.40
C LYS A 192 2.98 15.37 -10.93
N ALA A 193 3.51 14.19 -10.63
CA ALA A 193 3.82 13.77 -9.27
C ALA A 193 5.29 14.09 -8.96
N GLN A 194 5.58 14.47 -7.71
CA GLN A 194 6.96 14.71 -7.24
C GLN A 194 7.73 13.42 -6.96
N ARG A 195 7.00 12.31 -6.79
CA ARG A 195 7.51 11.01 -6.36
C ARG A 195 6.89 9.92 -7.25
N ARG A 196 7.31 8.68 -7.06
CA ARG A 196 6.87 7.53 -7.87
C ARG A 196 5.35 7.39 -7.86
N GLU A 197 4.77 7.48 -9.06
CA GLU A 197 3.37 7.16 -9.33
C GLU A 197 3.13 5.64 -9.32
N GLY A 198 1.87 5.25 -9.23
CA GLY A 198 1.45 3.84 -9.15
C GLY A 198 1.53 3.30 -7.73
N LEU A 199 0.67 2.33 -7.46
CA LEU A 199 0.54 1.68 -6.17
C LEU A 199 1.78 0.84 -5.87
N HIS A 200 2.35 1.07 -4.69
CA HIS A 200 3.49 0.31 -4.21
C HIS A 200 3.50 0.20 -2.69
N ILE A 201 4.31 -0.73 -2.17
CA ILE A 201 4.74 -0.79 -0.78
C ILE A 201 6.24 -0.44 -0.69
N GLU A 202 6.77 -0.10 0.49
CA GLU A 202 8.20 0.25 0.62
C GLU A 202 9.11 -1.00 0.57
N THR A 203 8.58 -2.18 0.92
CA THR A 203 9.37 -3.41 0.88
C THR A 203 9.32 -4.10 -0.49
N PRO A 204 10.46 -4.41 -1.13
CA PRO A 204 10.45 -5.24 -2.33
C PRO A 204 10.04 -6.69 -2.01
N GLY A 205 9.44 -7.38 -2.98
CA GLY A 205 8.97 -8.75 -2.83
C GLY A 205 10.09 -9.78 -2.76
N ILE A 206 9.76 -11.01 -2.35
CA ILE A 206 10.70 -12.13 -2.41
C ILE A 206 10.89 -12.57 -3.88
N PHE A 207 12.08 -12.31 -4.45
CA PHE A 207 12.44 -12.82 -5.78
C PHE A 207 12.89 -14.28 -5.70
N ARG A 208 12.21 -15.15 -6.45
CA ARG A 208 12.69 -16.49 -6.75
C ARG A 208 13.48 -16.44 -8.07
N SER A 209 14.82 -16.62 -7.99
CA SER A 209 15.82 -16.69 -9.08
C SER A 209 16.45 -15.33 -9.47
N ALA A 210 17.76 -15.20 -9.71
CA ALA A 210 18.59 -15.96 -10.64
C ALA A 210 20.00 -16.33 -10.11
N LYS A 211 20.58 -17.40 -10.67
CA LYS A 211 21.90 -18.02 -10.38
C LYS A 211 23.13 -17.09 -10.44
N ARG A 212 22.98 -15.78 -10.64
CA ARG A 212 24.09 -14.81 -10.81
C ARG A 212 23.91 -13.45 -10.13
N ALA A 213 22.78 -13.15 -9.49
CA ALA A 213 22.72 -11.97 -8.61
C ALA A 213 23.56 -12.28 -7.37
N ALA A 214 24.48 -11.38 -6.99
CA ALA A 214 25.40 -11.55 -5.87
C ALA A 214 24.67 -12.04 -4.60
N LYS A 215 24.70 -13.37 -4.36
CA LYS A 215 24.00 -14.12 -3.30
C LYS A 215 22.95 -13.28 -2.56
N PHE A 216 21.83 -13.01 -3.23
CA PHE A 216 20.56 -12.85 -2.54
C PHE A 216 20.34 -14.14 -1.77
N ILE A 217 20.24 -14.08 -0.43
CA ILE A 217 19.92 -15.24 0.38
C ILE A 217 18.39 -15.29 0.44
N PRO A 218 17.72 -16.25 -0.24
CA PRO A 218 16.29 -16.43 -0.08
C PRO A 218 15.99 -16.62 1.41
N GLY A 219 15.14 -15.78 1.98
CA GLY A 219 14.82 -15.77 3.41
C GLY A 219 15.47 -14.63 4.22
N GLN A 220 16.32 -13.79 3.62
CA GLN A 220 16.75 -12.54 4.26
C GLN A 220 15.77 -11.42 3.88
N GLU A 221 14.69 -11.29 4.66
CA GLU A 221 13.67 -10.25 4.48
C GLU A 221 14.34 -8.86 4.41
N THR A 222 14.14 -8.13 3.32
CA THR A 222 14.59 -6.75 3.21
C THR A 222 13.64 -5.87 4.00
N SER A 223 13.93 -5.61 5.27
CA SER A 223 13.12 -4.69 6.07
C SER A 223 13.41 -3.24 5.67
N TRP A 224 12.34 -2.46 5.51
CA TRP A 224 12.37 -1.01 5.29
C TRP A 224 11.64 -0.30 6.43
N GLY A 225 12.20 -0.38 7.62
CA GLY A 225 11.61 0.16 8.84
C GLY A 225 10.69 -0.83 9.57
N TRP A 226 10.26 -1.93 8.93
CA TRP A 226 9.57 -3.09 9.56
C TRP A 226 8.23 -2.79 10.26
N GLY A 227 7.68 -1.58 10.10
CA GLY A 227 6.61 -1.04 10.95
C GLY A 227 5.57 -2.05 11.43
N ARG A 228 5.51 -2.24 12.75
CA ARG A 228 4.48 -3.06 13.40
C ARG A 228 3.76 -2.22 14.43
N TYR A 229 2.43 -2.28 14.37
CA TYR A 229 1.58 -1.71 15.40
C TYR A 229 1.21 -2.79 16.41
N SER A 230 1.27 -2.43 17.68
CA SER A 230 0.59 -3.14 18.77
C SER A 230 -0.18 -2.12 19.59
N PRO A 231 -1.23 -2.54 20.35
CA PRO A 231 -1.97 -1.61 21.19
C PRO A 231 -1.00 -0.81 22.09
N ASN A 232 -0.96 0.51 21.89
CA ASN A 232 -0.10 1.49 22.57
C ASN A 232 1.39 1.54 22.15
N ARG A 233 1.81 0.87 21.08
CA ARG A 233 3.22 0.87 20.68
C ARG A 233 3.41 0.79 19.15
N TYR A 234 4.36 1.60 18.68
CA TYR A 234 4.78 1.68 17.28
C TYR A 234 6.20 1.11 17.19
N ASP A 235 6.35 -0.09 16.67
CA ASP A 235 7.68 -0.68 16.45
C ASP A 235 8.14 -0.33 15.04
N GLY A 236 9.10 0.59 14.94
CA GLY A 236 9.66 1.02 13.67
C GLY A 236 8.65 1.75 12.77
N GLY A 237 8.66 1.44 11.47
CA GLY A 237 7.77 2.00 10.46
C GLY A 237 8.29 3.25 9.75
N ILE A 238 7.37 3.89 9.05
CA ILE A 238 7.65 5.03 8.17
C ILE A 238 6.69 6.15 8.53
N CYS A 239 7.22 7.32 8.86
CA CYS A 239 6.43 8.52 8.98
C CYS A 239 6.53 9.33 7.69
N MET A 240 5.41 9.83 7.17
CA MET A 240 5.42 10.67 5.97
C MET A 240 4.40 11.80 6.04
N ALA A 241 4.72 12.90 5.35
CA ALA A 241 3.86 14.05 5.19
C ALA A 241 4.17 14.83 3.89
N SER A 242 3.22 15.65 3.45
CA SER A 242 3.35 16.51 2.28
C SER A 242 2.83 17.92 2.60
N SER A 243 3.47 18.97 2.09
CA SER A 243 2.98 20.35 2.25
C SER A 243 1.79 20.69 1.35
N VAL A 244 1.43 19.78 0.42
CA VAL A 244 0.33 19.96 -0.54
C VAL A 244 -0.67 18.81 -0.41
N SER A 245 -1.95 19.15 -0.22
CA SER A 245 -3.07 18.19 -0.09
C SER A 245 -3.24 17.34 -1.34
N ASN A 246 -3.79 16.14 -1.18
CA ASN A 246 -4.19 15.24 -2.26
C ASN A 246 -3.04 14.80 -3.19
N THR A 247 -1.78 14.95 -2.76
CA THR A 247 -0.57 14.55 -3.52
C THR A 247 -0.01 13.19 -3.08
N SER A 248 -0.66 12.55 -2.11
CA SER A 248 -0.31 11.24 -1.59
C SER A 248 -1.58 10.50 -1.18
N LYS A 249 -1.58 9.19 -1.38
CA LYS A 249 -2.70 8.31 -1.02
C LYS A 249 -2.17 7.04 -0.37
N VAL A 250 -2.86 6.58 0.66
CA VAL A 250 -2.53 5.40 1.46
C VAL A 250 -3.76 4.52 1.62
N TRP A 251 -3.58 3.23 1.85
CA TRP A 251 -4.68 2.27 1.99
C TRP A 251 -4.64 1.57 3.34
N ASP A 252 -5.82 1.30 3.89
CA ASP A 252 -6.03 0.47 5.07
C ASP A 252 -5.90 -1.02 4.71
N ALA A 253 -4.75 -1.39 4.16
CA ALA A 253 -4.44 -2.74 3.74
C ALA A 253 -2.96 -3.05 3.96
N LEU A 254 -2.65 -4.33 4.14
CA LEU A 254 -1.29 -4.85 4.19
C LEU A 254 -1.12 -5.88 3.08
N VAL A 255 0.01 -5.81 2.39
CA VAL A 255 0.41 -6.79 1.38
C VAL A 255 1.36 -7.80 2.00
N ASP A 256 1.04 -9.09 1.95
CA ASP A 256 1.95 -10.15 2.34
C ASP A 256 3.08 -10.27 1.31
N LYS A 257 4.14 -9.49 1.53
CA LYS A 257 5.37 -9.48 0.71
C LYS A 257 6.07 -10.84 0.58
N LYS A 258 5.70 -11.85 1.39
CA LYS A 258 6.26 -13.20 1.30
C LYS A 258 5.63 -14.00 0.16
N CYS A 259 4.44 -13.63 -0.28
CA CYS A 259 3.82 -14.20 -1.47
C CYS A 259 4.69 -13.91 -2.71
N PRO A 260 5.19 -14.95 -3.41
CA PRO A 260 6.00 -14.73 -4.61
C PRO A 260 5.24 -13.93 -5.67
N ASN A 261 5.92 -12.96 -6.29
CA ASN A 261 5.40 -12.12 -7.38
C ASN A 261 4.21 -11.20 -7.03
N ILE A 262 3.76 -11.14 -5.77
CA ILE A 262 2.69 -10.21 -5.36
C ILE A 262 3.10 -8.74 -5.48
N VAL A 263 4.40 -8.45 -5.43
CA VAL A 263 4.96 -7.13 -5.71
C VAL A 263 6.18 -7.26 -6.62
N ASP A 264 6.45 -6.21 -7.41
CA ASP A 264 7.63 -6.13 -8.28
C ASP A 264 8.94 -5.85 -7.49
N LYS A 265 10.06 -5.71 -8.22
CA LYS A 265 11.41 -5.54 -7.63
C LYS A 265 11.60 -4.23 -6.88
N HIS A 266 10.63 -3.34 -6.99
CA HIS A 266 10.59 -2.06 -6.34
C HIS A 266 9.34 -1.93 -5.47
N GLY A 267 8.64 -3.02 -5.14
CA GLY A 267 7.43 -3.02 -4.32
C GLY A 267 6.16 -2.58 -5.05
N GLY A 268 6.20 -2.40 -6.38
CA GLY A 268 5.04 -2.05 -7.19
C GLY A 268 3.99 -3.16 -7.19
N CYS A 269 2.74 -2.78 -6.95
CA CYS A 269 1.64 -3.71 -6.73
C CYS A 269 0.31 -3.20 -7.31
N GLU A 270 0.38 -2.44 -8.40
CA GLU A 270 -0.79 -1.83 -9.08
C GLU A 270 -1.92 -2.82 -9.36
N HIS A 271 -1.59 -4.08 -9.61
CA HIS A 271 -2.54 -5.17 -9.81
C HIS A 271 -3.46 -5.50 -8.63
N LEU A 272 -3.11 -5.03 -7.43
CA LEU A 272 -3.87 -5.24 -6.21
C LEU A 272 -4.90 -4.11 -5.97
N ARG A 273 -4.89 -3.03 -6.77
CA ARG A 273 -5.72 -1.83 -6.53
C ARG A 273 -7.21 -2.14 -6.38
N SER A 274 -7.74 -3.05 -7.19
CA SER A 274 -9.15 -3.46 -7.14
C SER A 274 -9.50 -4.33 -5.94
N LEU A 275 -8.49 -4.91 -5.26
CA LEU A 275 -8.65 -5.81 -4.12
C LEU A 275 -8.52 -5.10 -2.77
N ILE A 276 -7.80 -3.97 -2.71
CA ILE A 276 -7.52 -3.25 -1.45
C ILE A 276 -8.50 -2.11 -1.15
N GLY A 277 -9.53 -1.94 -1.98
CA GLY A 277 -10.61 -0.97 -1.76
C GLY A 277 -10.19 0.49 -1.93
N LYS A 278 -10.92 1.38 -1.25
CA LYS A 278 -10.79 2.84 -1.38
C LYS A 278 -9.66 3.36 -0.51
N GLY A 279 -8.61 3.89 -1.13
CA GLY A 279 -7.54 4.57 -0.39
C GLY A 279 -7.90 5.99 0.08
N THR A 280 -7.18 6.44 1.08
CA THR A 280 -7.29 7.73 1.77
C THR A 280 -6.28 8.72 1.21
N LYS A 281 -6.76 9.85 0.68
CA LYS A 281 -5.90 10.97 0.27
C LYS A 281 -5.48 11.79 1.50
N LEU A 282 -4.21 12.14 1.60
CA LEU A 282 -3.68 12.93 2.71
C LEU A 282 -3.85 14.43 2.48
N LYS A 283 -4.13 15.18 3.54
CA LYS A 283 -4.18 16.65 3.54
C LYS A 283 -2.77 17.24 3.69
N ALA A 284 -2.62 18.50 3.31
CA ALA A 284 -1.40 19.27 3.56
C ALA A 284 -1.08 19.29 5.05
N GLY A 285 0.17 19.01 5.39
CA GLY A 285 0.64 18.96 6.78
C GLY A 285 0.16 17.75 7.57
N GLU A 286 -0.58 16.81 6.97
CA GLU A 286 -1.02 15.61 7.68
C GLU A 286 0.16 14.63 7.81
N LEU A 287 0.64 14.44 9.04
CA LEU A 287 1.68 13.48 9.36
C LEU A 287 1.03 12.13 9.69
N ILE A 288 1.42 11.11 8.95
CA ILE A 288 1.00 9.72 9.18
C ILE A 288 2.19 8.86 9.56
N TRP A 289 1.91 7.75 10.24
CA TRP A 289 2.78 6.59 10.37
C TRP A 289 2.20 5.44 9.54
N MET A 290 3.03 4.65 8.86
CA MET A 290 2.62 3.45 8.12
C MET A 290 3.65 2.33 8.23
N THR A 291 3.20 1.10 7.98
CA THR A 291 4.09 -0.07 7.86
C THR A 291 4.86 -0.06 6.53
N ASP A 292 5.88 -0.91 6.43
CA ASP A 292 6.63 -1.10 5.18
C ASP A 292 5.90 -1.97 4.14
N CYS A 293 4.73 -2.50 4.51
CA CYS A 293 3.84 -3.33 3.69
C CYS A 293 2.52 -2.63 3.34
N THR A 294 2.39 -1.35 3.72
CA THR A 294 1.18 -0.56 3.47
C THR A 294 1.19 -0.02 2.04
N PRO A 295 0.18 -0.32 1.21
CA PRO A 295 0.06 0.26 -0.12
C PRO A 295 -0.08 1.78 -0.03
N HIS A 296 0.67 2.46 -0.87
CA HIS A 296 0.61 3.91 -1.02
C HIS A 296 1.03 4.31 -2.43
N GLU A 297 0.72 5.55 -2.81
CA GLU A 297 1.13 6.13 -4.08
C GLU A 297 1.33 7.65 -3.95
N ALA A 298 2.22 8.18 -4.80
CA ALA A 298 2.25 9.61 -5.08
C ALA A 298 1.20 9.93 -6.14
N LEU A 299 0.46 11.01 -5.92
CA LEU A 299 -0.53 11.53 -6.86
C LEU A 299 0.01 12.78 -7.55
N CYS A 300 -0.46 13.01 -8.78
CA CYS A 300 -0.21 14.25 -9.50
C CYS A 300 -0.81 15.45 -8.76
N GLN A 301 -0.11 16.58 -8.83
CA GLN A 301 -0.66 17.84 -8.34
C GLN A 301 -1.77 18.35 -9.27
N GLU A 302 -2.85 18.85 -8.69
CA GLU A 302 -3.92 19.52 -9.44
C GLU A 302 -3.47 20.89 -9.95
N THR A 303 -2.62 21.59 -9.19
CA THR A 303 -2.07 22.90 -9.52
C THR A 303 -0.54 22.91 -9.44
N SER A 304 0.12 23.66 -10.33
CA SER A 304 1.57 23.86 -10.25
C SER A 304 1.91 24.63 -8.99
N GLY A 305 3.00 24.26 -8.33
CA GLY A 305 3.41 24.93 -7.11
C GLY A 305 4.59 24.27 -6.42
N TYR A 306 5.09 24.95 -5.40
CA TYR A 306 6.18 24.45 -4.59
C TYR A 306 5.67 23.42 -3.57
N ARG A 307 6.31 22.25 -3.53
CA ARG A 307 5.95 21.14 -2.66
C ARG A 307 7.15 20.67 -1.84
N GLN A 308 6.91 20.43 -0.56
CA GLN A 308 7.85 19.79 0.35
C GLN A 308 7.29 18.41 0.73
N PHE A 309 8.07 17.37 0.45
CA PHE A 309 7.81 16.01 0.90
C PHE A 309 8.75 15.65 2.04
N PHE A 310 8.21 15.08 3.11
CA PHE A 310 8.94 14.64 4.29
C PHE A 310 8.68 13.16 4.53
N ARG A 311 9.75 12.40 4.78
CA ARG A 311 9.65 11.01 5.20
C ARG A 311 10.77 10.66 6.17
N VAL A 312 10.43 9.98 7.27
CA VAL A 312 11.38 9.36 8.19
C VAL A 312 11.15 7.86 8.18
N VAL A 313 12.21 7.09 7.96
CA VAL A 313 12.21 5.64 8.11
C VAL A 313 12.92 5.30 9.42
N SER A 314 12.34 4.40 10.19
CA SER A 314 12.89 3.92 11.45
C SER A 314 14.24 3.21 11.30
N SER A 315 14.78 2.75 12.43
CA SER A 315 16.13 2.17 12.49
C SER A 315 16.29 0.82 11.76
N TYR A 316 15.20 0.15 11.42
CA TYR A 316 15.15 -1.21 10.86
C TYR A 316 15.34 -1.25 9.33
N VAL A 317 16.39 -0.60 8.82
CA VAL A 317 16.77 -0.65 7.40
C VAL A 317 17.89 -1.67 7.19
N SER A 318 17.67 -2.59 6.25
CA SER A 318 18.65 -3.64 5.90
C SER A 318 19.59 -3.25 4.76
N HIS A 319 19.13 -2.41 3.83
CA HIS A 319 19.85 -2.04 2.61
C HIS A 319 19.86 -0.53 2.41
N TRP A 320 20.99 0.01 1.97
CA TRP A 320 21.14 1.42 1.65
C TRP A 320 21.79 1.58 0.28
N TYR A 321 21.09 2.22 -0.65
CA TYR A 321 21.48 2.32 -2.05
C TYR A 321 22.29 3.60 -2.28
N GLU A 322 23.60 3.47 -2.47
CA GLU A 322 24.55 4.60 -2.50
C GLU A 322 24.20 5.63 -3.56
N ASP A 323 23.87 5.20 -4.77
CA ASP A 323 23.59 6.08 -5.90
C ASP A 323 22.21 6.77 -5.80
N HIS A 324 21.39 6.33 -4.85
CA HIS A 324 20.02 6.81 -4.64
C HIS A 324 19.82 7.46 -3.28
N SER A 325 20.85 7.54 -2.45
CA SER A 325 20.74 7.99 -1.06
C SER A 325 21.80 9.04 -0.74
N THR A 326 21.47 9.96 0.17
CA THR A 326 22.37 11.05 0.55
C THR A 326 23.20 10.62 1.76
N ARG A 327 24.53 10.72 1.65
CA ARG A 327 25.42 10.45 2.79
C ARG A 327 25.36 11.59 3.81
N ASN A 328 25.42 11.24 5.10
CA ASN A 328 25.65 12.19 6.18
C ASN A 328 27.06 12.01 6.73
N PRO A 329 27.98 12.98 6.58
CA PRO A 329 29.35 12.84 7.10
C PRO A 329 29.43 12.80 8.64
N LYS A 330 28.34 13.11 9.34
CA LYS A 330 28.29 13.07 10.82
C LYS A 330 27.86 11.72 11.38
N VAL A 331 27.28 10.84 10.57
CA VAL A 331 26.64 9.61 11.04
C VAL A 331 26.99 8.46 10.10
N ASP A 332 27.78 7.53 10.61
CA ASP A 332 28.10 6.30 9.89
C ASP A 332 26.88 5.38 9.80
N LEU A 333 26.80 4.62 8.71
CA LEU A 333 25.78 3.58 8.57
C LEU A 333 26.07 2.44 9.56
N PRO A 334 25.05 1.88 10.24
CA PRO A 334 25.26 0.74 11.12
C PRO A 334 25.82 -0.47 10.36
N ALA A 335 26.69 -1.26 11.01
CA ALA A 335 27.35 -2.41 10.39
C ALA A 335 26.39 -3.46 9.80
N ARG A 336 25.15 -3.54 10.32
CA ARG A 336 24.09 -4.42 9.81
C ARG A 336 23.52 -3.99 8.45
N VAL A 337 23.73 -2.74 8.03
CA VAL A 337 23.17 -2.18 6.80
C VAL A 337 24.09 -2.47 5.63
N LYS A 338 23.58 -3.21 4.63
CA LYS A 338 24.31 -3.51 3.42
C LYS A 338 24.25 -2.32 2.46
N VAL A 339 25.41 -1.75 2.14
CA VAL A 339 25.53 -0.72 1.10
C VAL A 339 25.50 -1.37 -0.28
N ILE A 340 24.54 -0.99 -1.10
CA ILE A 340 24.40 -1.44 -2.49
C ILE A 340 24.87 -0.31 -3.41
N LYS A 341 25.78 -0.63 -4.33
CA LYS A 341 26.26 0.28 -5.37
C LYS A 341 25.58 -0.02 -6.69
N GLY A 342 25.29 1.00 -7.49
CA GLY A 342 24.58 0.86 -8.76
C GLY A 342 23.20 1.50 -8.73
N ASN A 343 22.69 1.80 -9.93
CA ASN A 343 21.36 2.34 -10.10
C ASN A 343 20.32 1.24 -9.81
N LYS A 344 19.52 1.42 -8.76
CA LYS A 344 18.47 0.46 -8.37
C LYS A 344 17.43 0.19 -9.46
N PHE A 345 17.31 1.07 -10.45
CA PHE A 345 16.36 0.94 -11.56
C PHE A 345 16.98 0.35 -12.83
N GLU A 346 18.30 0.23 -12.90
CA GLU A 346 19.02 -0.34 -14.03
C GLU A 346 19.55 -1.74 -13.63
N GLU A 347 18.73 -2.76 -13.88
CA GLU A 347 19.14 -4.18 -13.87
C GLU A 347 18.66 -4.86 -15.14
#